data_AF-A0A3Q3NBX5-F1
#
_entry.id   AF-A0A3Q3NBX5-F1
#
_cell.length_a   1.000
_cell.length_b   1.000
_cell.length_c   1.000
_cell.angle_alpha   90.00
_cell.angle_beta   90.00
_cell.angle_gamma   90.00
#
_symmetry.space_group_name_H-M   'P 1'
#
loop_
_entity.id
_entity.type
_entity.pdbx_description
1 polymer ?
#
loop_
_entity_poly.entity_id
_entity_poly.type
_entity_poly.pdbx_seq_one_letter_code
_entity_poly.pdbx_strand_id
1 'polypeptide(L)'
;MSTTVGQSTLSTTINSTSNHSQRSIQHSTTLMVTYSMVLVTGTISLGLMMHILKSSSTSITSIAVFNLIFAHFIFLLTVPFRIYYYATEDWTLSFGWCKVVSSMIHIHMYMSFTFYVIILLMRLASFYHNGEQLASFQRIHAVLASFVLWIVVLVSVPCIIFFVYGKGGNTNHSTKTCFEFGYSIQNSVKILNYFISILIIVVATVLTALQTNVLRVLYRKHHQGITSQQDFGAQLKSLFFALIMVVCFIPYHMFRLYYLENTEELQGVNEVFLALTTFNCLDMLTFLGRRTCYMFFKLCLNTA
;
A
#
# COMPACT_ATOMS: atom_id res chain seq x y z
N MET A 1 -57.05 -12.85 -9.45
CA MET A 1 -55.99 -13.51 -8.65
C MET A 1 -54.64 -12.83 -8.94
N SER A 2 -54.57 -11.49 -8.87
CA SER A 2 -53.43 -10.72 -9.43
C SER A 2 -52.90 -9.61 -8.50
N THR A 3 -53.38 -9.52 -7.26
CA THR A 3 -53.04 -8.42 -6.33
C THR A 3 -52.01 -8.77 -5.27
N THR A 4 -51.73 -10.05 -5.03
CA THR A 4 -50.80 -10.50 -3.97
C THR A 4 -49.33 -10.57 -4.44
N VAL A 5 -49.08 -10.66 -5.74
CA VAL A 5 -47.71 -10.72 -6.31
C VAL A 5 -47.04 -9.33 -6.30
N GLY A 6 -47.81 -8.24 -6.44
CA GLY A 6 -47.24 -6.88 -6.46
C GLY A 6 -46.68 -6.41 -5.11
N GLN A 7 -47.19 -6.92 -4.00
CA GLN A 7 -46.82 -6.47 -2.65
C GLN A 7 -45.51 -7.12 -2.16
N SER A 8 -45.30 -8.41 -2.46
CA SER A 8 -44.04 -9.10 -2.14
C SER A 8 -42.85 -8.55 -2.93
N THR A 9 -43.06 -8.20 -4.20
CA THR A 9 -42.01 -7.63 -5.05
C THR A 9 -41.63 -6.23 -4.59
N LEU A 10 -42.63 -5.39 -4.24
CA LEU A 10 -42.40 -4.04 -3.72
C LEU A 10 -41.63 -4.05 -2.38
N SER A 11 -42.04 -4.91 -1.44
CA SER A 11 -41.34 -5.06 -0.15
C SER A 11 -39.91 -5.59 -0.31
N THR A 12 -39.68 -6.49 -1.27
CA THR A 12 -38.33 -6.99 -1.58
C THR A 12 -37.48 -5.88 -2.20
N THR A 13 -38.01 -5.11 -3.15
CA THR A 13 -37.29 -3.98 -3.78
C THR A 13 -36.95 -2.87 -2.78
N ILE A 14 -37.85 -2.54 -1.85
CA ILE A 14 -37.62 -1.55 -0.79
C ILE A 14 -36.53 -2.03 0.20
N ASN A 15 -36.57 -3.30 0.62
CA ASN A 15 -35.54 -3.87 1.49
C ASN A 15 -34.16 -3.99 0.79
N SER A 16 -34.13 -4.27 -0.51
CA SER A 16 -32.89 -4.31 -1.28
C SER A 16 -32.28 -2.92 -1.46
N THR A 17 -33.10 -1.89 -1.72
CA THR A 17 -32.62 -0.50 -1.84
C THR A 17 -32.14 0.07 -0.52
N SER A 18 -32.82 -0.23 0.61
CA SER A 18 -32.38 0.21 1.94
C SER A 18 -31.07 -0.48 2.37
N ASN A 19 -30.90 -1.77 2.06
CA ASN A 19 -29.66 -2.48 2.38
C ASN A 19 -28.48 -2.01 1.52
N HIS A 20 -28.72 -1.66 0.26
CA HIS A 20 -27.69 -1.16 -0.63
C HIS A 20 -27.22 0.24 -0.22
N SER A 21 -28.14 1.15 0.13
CA SER A 21 -27.79 2.49 0.60
C SER A 21 -27.09 2.47 1.95
N GLN A 22 -27.50 1.59 2.87
CA GLN A 22 -26.81 1.43 4.15
C GLN A 22 -25.38 0.90 3.98
N ARG A 23 -25.16 -0.04 3.05
CA ARG A 23 -23.84 -0.61 2.76
C ARG A 23 -22.91 0.42 2.10
N SER A 24 -23.42 1.25 1.18
CA SER A 24 -22.62 2.31 0.55
C SER A 24 -22.17 3.36 1.55
N ILE A 25 -23.06 3.82 2.44
CA ILE A 25 -22.73 4.78 3.52
C ILE A 25 -21.66 4.20 4.46
N GLN A 26 -21.79 2.92 4.83
CA GLN A 26 -20.82 2.25 5.69
C GLN A 26 -19.42 2.18 5.05
N HIS A 27 -19.34 1.87 3.74
CA HIS A 27 -18.08 1.87 3.01
C HIS A 27 -17.46 3.28 2.92
N SER A 28 -18.22 4.30 2.52
CA SER A 28 -17.75 5.69 2.47
C SER A 28 -17.19 6.16 3.81
N THR A 29 -17.91 5.88 4.90
CA THR A 29 -17.48 6.22 6.27
C THR A 29 -16.18 5.50 6.64
N THR A 30 -16.10 4.20 6.37
CA THR A 30 -14.91 3.38 6.66
C THR A 30 -13.69 3.90 5.90
N LEU A 31 -13.86 4.25 4.62
CA LEU A 31 -12.81 4.77 3.76
C LEU A 31 -12.33 6.14 4.23
N MET A 32 -13.27 7.05 4.54
CA MET A 32 -12.97 8.38 5.09
C MET A 32 -12.13 8.28 6.38
N VAL A 33 -12.56 7.44 7.34
CA VAL A 33 -11.83 7.23 8.60
C VAL A 33 -10.45 6.65 8.33
N THR A 34 -10.35 5.63 7.48
CA THR A 34 -9.08 4.96 7.15
C THR A 34 -8.08 5.93 6.54
N TYR A 35 -8.49 6.70 5.52
CA TYR A 35 -7.62 7.69 4.89
C TYR A 35 -7.25 8.83 5.83
N SER A 36 -8.14 9.25 6.72
CA SER A 36 -7.84 10.26 7.74
C SER A 36 -6.78 9.77 8.72
N MET A 37 -6.90 8.53 9.20
CA MET A 37 -5.89 7.90 10.05
C MET A 37 -4.55 7.83 9.33
N VAL A 38 -4.52 7.33 8.09
CA VAL A 38 -3.31 7.22 7.28
C VAL A 38 -2.66 8.58 7.03
N LEU A 39 -3.45 9.62 6.78
CA LEU A 39 -2.94 10.99 6.60
C LEU A 39 -2.25 11.47 7.88
N VAL A 40 -2.91 11.35 9.03
CA VAL A 40 -2.36 11.80 10.32
C VAL A 40 -1.13 10.98 10.69
N THR A 41 -1.23 9.66 10.74
CA THR A 41 -0.12 8.80 11.17
C THR A 41 1.02 8.82 10.17
N GLY A 42 0.73 8.87 8.87
CA GLY A 42 1.73 8.92 7.80
C GLY A 42 2.49 10.24 7.79
N THR A 43 1.82 11.38 7.97
CA THR A 43 2.50 12.69 8.05
C THR A 43 3.37 12.82 9.31
N ILE A 44 2.88 12.33 10.46
CA ILE A 44 3.70 12.25 11.69
C ILE A 44 4.94 11.39 11.45
N SER A 45 4.77 10.20 10.89
CA SER A 45 5.88 9.27 10.63
C SER A 45 6.90 9.84 9.65
N LEU A 46 6.43 10.52 8.60
CA LEU A 46 7.27 11.20 7.61
C LEU A 46 8.05 12.36 8.24
N GLY A 47 7.38 13.20 9.04
CA GLY A 47 8.03 14.32 9.75
C GLY A 47 9.11 13.85 10.72
N LEU A 48 8.84 12.79 11.48
CA LEU A 48 9.81 12.14 12.37
C LEU A 48 11.00 11.61 11.58
N MET A 49 10.77 10.93 10.45
CA MET A 49 11.83 10.41 9.60
C MET A 49 12.71 11.53 9.05
N MET A 50 12.12 12.61 8.53
CA MET A 50 12.86 13.78 8.04
C MET A 50 13.71 14.44 9.14
N HIS A 51 13.18 14.54 10.37
CA HIS A 51 13.93 15.05 11.51
C HIS A 51 15.15 14.17 11.85
N ILE A 52 14.98 12.84 11.83
CA ILE A 52 16.07 11.87 12.07
C ILE A 52 17.14 11.99 10.98
N LEU A 53 16.72 12.08 9.71
CA LEU A 53 17.63 12.25 8.58
C LEU A 53 18.43 13.55 8.68
N LYS A 54 17.83 14.65 9.15
CA LYS A 54 18.49 15.94 9.36
C LYS A 54 19.47 15.91 10.54
N SER A 55 19.13 15.24 11.63
CA SER A 55 19.95 15.21 12.85
C SER A 55 21.14 14.24 12.76
N SER A 56 21.10 13.27 11.85
CA SER A 56 22.18 12.31 11.64
C SER A 56 23.12 12.84 10.57
N SER A 57 24.23 13.49 10.97
CA SER A 57 25.22 14.16 10.10
C SER A 57 25.81 13.32 8.95
N THR A 58 25.51 12.02 8.88
CA THR A 58 25.95 11.08 7.83
C THR A 58 25.01 9.86 7.80
N SER A 59 23.69 10.05 7.70
CA SER A 59 22.80 8.88 7.71
C SER A 59 22.83 8.13 6.37
N ILE A 60 23.55 7.01 6.36
CA ILE A 60 23.61 6.00 5.28
C ILE A 60 22.20 5.41 5.06
N THR A 61 21.31 6.20 4.47
CA THR A 61 20.00 5.74 4.01
C THR A 61 20.21 5.12 2.64
N SER A 62 19.89 3.83 2.49
CA SER A 62 19.94 3.22 1.16
C SER A 62 19.01 3.97 0.22
N ILE A 63 19.40 4.16 -1.05
CA ILE A 63 18.62 4.87 -2.07
C ILE A 63 17.18 4.34 -2.17
N ALA A 64 16.98 3.03 -1.99
CA ALA A 64 15.65 2.41 -1.92
C ALA A 64 14.75 3.00 -0.81
N VAL A 65 15.30 3.29 0.37
CA VAL A 65 14.56 3.89 1.49
C VAL A 65 14.23 5.35 1.22
N PHE A 66 15.15 6.11 0.60
CA PHE A 66 14.86 7.49 0.20
C PHE A 66 13.73 7.54 -0.85
N ASN A 67 13.79 6.68 -1.87
CA ASN A 67 12.74 6.60 -2.88
C ASN A 67 11.39 6.17 -2.30
N LEU A 68 11.41 5.27 -1.31
CA LEU A 68 10.23 4.86 -0.56
C LEU A 68 9.61 6.03 0.22
N ILE A 69 10.41 6.79 0.98
CA ILE A 69 9.97 8.03 1.67
C ILE A 69 9.31 9.00 0.68
N PHE A 70 9.93 9.20 -0.48
CA PHE A 70 9.42 10.09 -1.51
C PHE A 70 8.08 9.59 -2.08
N ALA A 71 7.94 8.29 -2.31
CA ALA A 71 6.67 7.69 -2.75
C ALA A 71 5.56 7.88 -1.71
N HIS A 72 5.85 7.69 -0.42
CA HIS A 72 4.89 7.97 0.66
C HIS A 72 4.50 9.45 0.71
N PHE A 73 5.46 10.36 0.57
CA PHE A 73 5.17 11.80 0.55
C PHE A 73 4.20 12.17 -0.57
N ILE A 74 4.50 11.77 -1.81
CA ILE A 74 3.62 12.05 -2.96
C ILE A 74 2.22 11.45 -2.73
N PHE A 75 2.15 10.21 -2.24
CA PHE A 75 0.87 9.57 -1.95
C PHE A 75 0.06 10.37 -0.92
N LEU A 76 0.67 10.76 0.21
CA LEU A 76 0.02 11.52 1.27
C LEU A 76 -0.53 12.86 0.80
N LEU A 77 0.10 13.52 -0.19
CA LEU A 77 -0.44 14.73 -0.82
C LEU A 77 -1.77 14.48 -1.56
N THR A 78 -1.98 13.25 -2.06
CA THR A 78 -3.21 12.90 -2.78
C THR A 78 -4.35 12.40 -1.89
N VAL A 79 -4.04 11.99 -0.65
CA VAL A 79 -5.02 11.44 0.31
C VAL A 79 -6.16 12.43 0.66
N PRO A 80 -5.92 13.73 0.88
CA PRO A 80 -6.99 14.69 1.17
C PRO A 80 -8.10 14.73 0.11
N PHE A 81 -7.77 14.52 -1.16
CA PHE A 81 -8.77 14.49 -2.23
C PHE A 81 -9.68 13.26 -2.15
N ARG A 82 -9.17 12.12 -1.66
CA ARG A 82 -10.00 10.94 -1.37
C ARG A 82 -10.91 11.18 -0.19
N ILE A 83 -10.38 11.78 0.89
CA ILE A 83 -11.18 12.14 2.07
C ILE A 83 -12.31 13.10 1.66
N TYR A 84 -12.00 14.12 0.86
CA TYR A 84 -12.98 15.03 0.31
C TYR A 84 -14.12 14.29 -0.41
N TYR A 85 -13.78 13.39 -1.34
CA TYR A 85 -14.77 12.61 -2.08
C TYR A 85 -15.67 11.77 -1.17
N TYR A 86 -15.09 11.03 -0.21
CA TYR A 86 -15.87 10.18 0.68
C TYR A 86 -16.66 10.96 1.75
N ALA A 87 -16.33 12.23 1.98
CA ALA A 87 -17.07 13.12 2.87
C ALA A 87 -18.23 13.83 2.18
N THR A 88 -18.09 14.20 0.90
CA THR A 88 -19.12 14.92 0.14
C THR A 88 -20.00 14.01 -0.70
N GLU A 89 -19.53 12.80 -0.99
CA GLU A 89 -20.11 11.88 -2.00
C GLU A 89 -20.28 12.54 -3.39
N ASP A 90 -19.56 13.64 -3.63
CA ASP A 90 -19.63 14.44 -4.85
C ASP A 90 -18.23 14.90 -5.27
N TRP A 91 -17.77 14.42 -6.42
CA TRP A 91 -16.50 14.82 -7.03
C TRP A 91 -16.69 16.04 -7.92
N THR A 92 -16.38 17.23 -7.41
CA THR A 92 -16.52 18.48 -8.19
C THR A 92 -15.23 18.91 -8.92
N LEU A 93 -14.14 18.14 -8.78
CA LEU A 93 -12.87 18.40 -9.46
C LEU A 93 -12.86 17.81 -10.88
N SER A 94 -11.84 18.12 -11.68
CA SER A 94 -11.78 17.61 -13.05
C SER A 94 -11.70 16.08 -13.10
N PHE A 95 -12.27 15.48 -14.14
CA PHE A 95 -12.21 14.03 -14.36
C PHE A 95 -10.76 13.52 -14.54
N GLY A 96 -9.90 14.33 -15.17
CA GLY A 96 -8.47 14.04 -15.25
C GLY A 96 -7.82 13.94 -13.87
N TRP A 97 -8.20 14.82 -12.93
CA TRP A 97 -7.70 14.77 -11.56
C TRP A 97 -8.20 13.54 -10.79
N CYS A 98 -9.46 13.13 -10.99
CA CYS A 98 -9.96 11.86 -10.44
C CYS A 98 -9.08 10.67 -10.86
N LYS A 99 -8.72 10.60 -12.15
CA LYS A 99 -7.84 9.55 -12.67
C LYS A 99 -6.43 9.61 -12.08
N VAL A 100 -5.87 10.80 -11.87
CA VAL A 100 -4.56 10.97 -11.20
C VAL A 100 -4.61 10.44 -9.76
N VAL A 101 -5.60 10.86 -8.97
CA VAL A 101 -5.77 10.41 -7.57
C VAL A 101 -6.09 8.91 -7.49
N SER A 102 -6.82 8.38 -8.47
CA SER A 102 -7.08 6.95 -8.60
C SER A 102 -5.80 6.15 -8.93
N SER A 103 -4.96 6.71 -9.81
CA SER A 103 -3.68 6.09 -10.17
C SER A 103 -2.69 6.10 -9.02
N MET A 104 -2.67 7.18 -8.23
CA MET A 104 -1.67 7.36 -7.20
C MET A 104 -1.67 6.25 -6.13
N ILE A 105 -2.83 5.74 -5.69
CA ILE A 105 -2.86 4.66 -4.70
C ILE A 105 -2.24 3.36 -5.25
N HIS A 106 -2.47 3.07 -6.53
CA HIS A 106 -1.91 1.88 -7.19
C HIS A 106 -0.41 2.04 -7.42
N ILE A 107 0.03 3.21 -7.91
CA ILE A 107 1.45 3.56 -8.02
C ILE A 107 2.13 3.41 -6.66
N HIS A 108 1.55 3.99 -5.60
CA HIS A 108 2.07 3.93 -4.25
C HIS A 108 2.21 2.49 -3.75
N MET A 109 1.18 1.65 -3.91
CA MET A 109 1.21 0.24 -3.53
C MET A 109 2.32 -0.51 -4.26
N TYR A 110 2.39 -0.43 -5.59
CA TYR A 110 3.39 -1.16 -6.39
C TYR A 110 4.82 -0.65 -6.17
N MET A 111 5.02 0.66 -6.06
CA MET A 111 6.32 1.25 -5.73
C MET A 111 6.80 0.79 -4.36
N SER A 112 5.93 0.85 -3.34
CA SER A 112 6.26 0.44 -1.98
C SER A 112 6.62 -1.05 -1.92
N PHE A 113 5.79 -1.91 -2.52
CA PHE A 113 6.07 -3.34 -2.62
C PHE A 113 7.43 -3.63 -3.26
N THR A 114 7.71 -2.98 -4.38
CA THR A 114 8.97 -3.15 -5.11
C THR A 114 10.17 -2.72 -4.26
N PHE A 115 10.08 -1.59 -3.56
CA PHE A 115 11.16 -1.16 -2.66
C PHE A 115 11.35 -2.09 -1.47
N TYR A 116 10.29 -2.66 -0.90
CA TYR A 116 10.41 -3.68 0.12
C TYR A 116 11.13 -4.92 -0.41
N VAL A 117 10.78 -5.39 -1.61
CA VAL A 117 11.48 -6.51 -2.27
C VAL A 117 12.97 -6.21 -2.40
N ILE A 118 13.35 -5.03 -2.91
CA ILE A 118 14.75 -4.62 -3.06
C ILE A 118 15.46 -4.61 -1.70
N ILE A 119 14.87 -3.98 -0.67
CA ILE A 119 15.44 -3.91 0.68
C ILE A 119 15.65 -5.31 1.24
N LEU A 120 14.66 -6.19 1.13
CA LEU A 120 14.73 -7.56 1.65
C LEU A 120 15.77 -8.39 0.90
N LEU A 121 15.86 -8.29 -0.42
CA LEU A 121 16.86 -8.99 -1.22
C LEU A 121 18.28 -8.54 -0.87
N MET A 122 18.50 -7.22 -0.73
CA MET A 122 19.81 -6.69 -0.29
C MET A 122 20.19 -7.23 1.10
N ARG A 123 19.22 -7.34 2.01
CA ARG A 123 19.45 -7.86 3.37
C ARG A 123 19.70 -9.36 3.42
N LEU A 124 19.00 -10.15 2.61
CA LEU A 124 19.25 -11.59 2.46
C LEU A 124 20.63 -11.82 1.84
N ALA A 125 20.96 -11.10 0.76
CA ALA A 125 22.24 -11.23 0.08
C ALA A 125 23.41 -10.91 1.02
N SER A 126 23.30 -9.85 1.81
CA SER A 126 24.31 -9.48 2.82
C SER A 126 24.49 -10.53 3.93
N PHE A 127 23.47 -11.34 4.23
CA PHE A 127 23.56 -12.40 5.24
C PHE A 127 24.20 -13.68 4.68
N TYR A 128 23.83 -14.07 3.46
CA TYR A 128 24.34 -15.30 2.84
C TYR A 128 25.73 -15.14 2.22
N HIS A 129 26.08 -13.93 1.74
CA HIS A 129 27.36 -13.66 1.12
C HIS A 129 28.17 -12.67 1.96
N ASN A 130 29.25 -13.15 2.59
CA ASN A 130 30.20 -12.37 3.38
C ASN A 130 31.15 -11.47 2.54
N GLY A 131 30.76 -11.08 1.32
CA GLY A 131 31.63 -10.38 0.38
C GLY A 131 31.21 -8.93 0.15
N GLU A 132 31.92 -7.97 0.74
CA GLU A 132 31.68 -6.53 0.54
C GLU A 132 31.69 -6.10 -0.95
N GLN A 133 32.43 -6.81 -1.80
CA GLN A 133 32.45 -6.57 -3.25
C GLN A 133 31.10 -6.86 -3.93
N LEU A 134 30.35 -7.87 -3.49
CA LEU A 134 29.05 -8.20 -4.06
C LEU A 134 27.97 -7.19 -3.62
N ALA A 135 28.09 -6.66 -2.40
CA ALA A 135 27.17 -5.66 -1.86
C ALA A 135 27.26 -4.32 -2.62
N SER A 136 28.47 -3.90 -3.04
CA SER A 136 28.66 -2.69 -3.83
C SER A 136 28.08 -2.82 -5.24
N PHE A 137 28.31 -3.96 -5.90
CA PHE A 137 27.79 -4.26 -7.23
C PHE A 137 26.24 -4.31 -7.25
N GLN A 138 25.64 -4.94 -6.24
CA GLN A 138 24.20 -4.98 -6.05
C GLN A 138 23.61 -3.60 -5.78
N ARG A 139 24.33 -2.71 -5.09
CA ARG A 139 23.87 -1.34 -4.81
C ARG A 139 23.70 -0.52 -6.10
N ILE A 140 24.66 -0.59 -7.01
CA ILE A 140 24.60 0.13 -8.31
C ILE A 140 23.45 -0.42 -9.17
N HIS A 141 23.32 -1.75 -9.24
CA HIS A 141 22.22 -2.39 -9.96
C HIS A 141 20.86 -2.06 -9.34
N ALA A 142 20.77 -1.96 -8.02
CA ALA A 142 19.55 -1.56 -7.33
C ALA A 142 19.16 -0.10 -7.62
N VAL A 143 20.11 0.80 -7.82
CA VAL A 143 19.83 2.19 -8.25
C VAL A 143 19.28 2.21 -9.67
N LEU A 144 19.93 1.52 -10.60
CA LEU A 144 19.49 1.47 -11.99
C LEU A 144 18.12 0.79 -12.11
N ALA A 145 17.93 -0.33 -11.42
CA ALA A 145 16.64 -1.02 -11.33
C ALA A 145 15.57 -0.11 -10.71
N SER A 146 15.88 0.60 -9.62
CA SER A 146 14.95 1.55 -9.00
C SER A 146 14.50 2.64 -9.98
N PHE A 147 15.40 3.18 -10.79
CA PHE A 147 15.05 4.21 -11.77
C PHE A 147 14.15 3.67 -12.88
N VAL A 148 14.49 2.49 -13.42
CA VAL A 148 13.66 1.81 -14.42
C VAL A 148 12.27 1.48 -13.86
N LEU A 149 12.20 1.01 -12.62
CA LEU A 149 10.94 0.69 -11.94
C LEU A 149 10.06 1.91 -11.75
N TRP A 150 10.62 3.05 -11.34
CA TRP A 150 9.90 4.32 -11.27
C TRP A 150 9.24 4.66 -12.62
N ILE A 151 10.00 4.59 -13.71
CA ILE A 151 9.50 4.91 -15.05
C ILE A 151 8.39 3.92 -15.45
N VAL A 152 8.62 2.62 -15.28
CA VAL A 152 7.66 1.59 -15.66
C VAL A 152 6.35 1.76 -14.88
N VAL A 153 6.40 1.95 -13.55
CA VAL A 153 5.19 2.06 -12.72
C VAL A 153 4.47 3.39 -12.96
N LEU A 154 5.19 4.52 -13.02
CA LEU A 154 4.61 5.84 -13.26
C LEU A 154 3.98 5.98 -14.65
N VAL A 155 4.42 5.19 -15.64
CA VAL A 155 3.83 5.22 -16.98
C VAL A 155 2.73 4.16 -17.09
N SER A 156 3.00 2.91 -16.73
CA SER A 156 2.06 1.80 -16.96
C SER A 156 0.76 1.95 -16.17
N VAL A 157 0.83 2.37 -14.89
CA VAL A 157 -0.36 2.44 -14.03
C VAL A 157 -1.33 3.54 -14.50
N PRO A 158 -0.90 4.81 -14.73
CA PRO A 158 -1.75 5.81 -15.34
C PRO A 158 -2.22 5.41 -16.73
N CYS A 159 -1.38 4.81 -17.58
CA CYS A 159 -1.83 4.38 -18.90
C CYS A 159 -2.99 3.37 -18.81
N ILE A 160 -2.91 2.39 -17.92
CA ILE A 160 -3.99 1.41 -17.71
C ILE A 160 -5.25 2.11 -17.19
N ILE A 161 -5.12 3.03 -16.23
CA ILE A 161 -6.28 3.73 -15.64
C ILE A 161 -6.90 4.75 -16.60
N PHE A 162 -6.10 5.43 -17.41
CA PHE A 162 -6.59 6.47 -18.32
C PHE A 162 -7.21 5.90 -19.57
N PHE A 163 -6.65 4.82 -20.12
CA PHE A 163 -7.03 4.31 -21.44
C PHE A 163 -7.83 3.01 -21.41
N VAL A 164 -7.79 2.26 -20.31
CA VAL A 164 -8.35 0.90 -20.25
C VAL A 164 -9.47 0.79 -19.21
N TYR A 165 -9.29 1.36 -18.02
CA TYR A 165 -10.34 1.45 -17.02
C TYR A 165 -11.22 2.70 -17.26
N GLY A 166 -12.54 2.57 -17.14
CA GLY A 166 -13.48 3.70 -17.31
C GLY A 166 -13.84 4.08 -18.75
N LYS A 167 -13.58 3.21 -19.74
CA LYS A 167 -13.94 3.43 -21.15
C LYS A 167 -15.44 3.20 -21.46
N GLY A 168 -16.19 2.61 -20.53
CA GLY A 168 -17.61 2.27 -20.68
C GLY A 168 -18.60 3.28 -20.09
N GLY A 169 -18.12 4.37 -19.47
CA GLY A 169 -19.01 5.44 -19.00
C GLY A 169 -19.52 6.21 -20.20
N ASN A 170 -20.82 6.04 -20.53
CA ASN A 170 -21.53 6.93 -21.43
C ASN A 170 -21.14 8.37 -21.06
N THR A 171 -20.82 9.23 -22.02
CA THR A 171 -20.44 10.65 -21.81
C THR A 171 -21.50 11.49 -21.07
N ASN A 172 -22.59 10.84 -20.64
CA ASN A 172 -23.71 11.35 -19.84
C ASN A 172 -23.74 10.80 -18.40
N HIS A 173 -22.75 10.01 -17.95
CA HIS A 173 -22.63 9.66 -16.54
C HIS A 173 -22.26 10.93 -15.78
N SER A 174 -23.14 11.32 -14.86
CA SER A 174 -23.05 12.56 -14.08
C SER A 174 -21.63 12.71 -13.54
N THR A 175 -21.04 13.89 -13.76
CA THR A 175 -19.64 14.28 -13.48
C THR A 175 -19.24 14.22 -11.99
N LYS A 176 -19.99 13.50 -11.16
CA LYS A 176 -19.97 13.53 -9.69
C LYS A 176 -19.37 12.28 -9.05
N THR A 177 -19.31 11.15 -9.75
CA THR A 177 -18.78 9.88 -9.20
C THR A 177 -17.33 9.65 -9.61
N CYS A 178 -16.47 9.31 -8.64
CA CYS A 178 -15.05 8.98 -8.84
C CYS A 178 -14.72 7.62 -8.18
N PHE A 179 -13.67 6.94 -8.63
CA PHE A 179 -13.23 5.61 -8.12
C PHE A 179 -14.09 4.38 -8.50
N GLU A 180 -15.11 4.57 -9.33
CA GLU A 180 -15.92 3.47 -9.89
C GLU A 180 -15.39 3.04 -11.27
N PHE A 181 -14.30 2.28 -11.28
CA PHE A 181 -13.61 1.90 -12.52
C PHE A 181 -13.87 0.46 -12.98
N GLY A 182 -14.62 -0.33 -12.20
CA GLY A 182 -14.83 -1.78 -12.45
C GLY A 182 -15.75 -2.11 -13.62
N TYR A 183 -16.47 -1.14 -14.19
CA TYR A 183 -17.40 -1.38 -15.29
C TYR A 183 -16.63 -1.66 -16.58
N SER A 184 -16.73 -2.89 -17.11
CA SER A 184 -16.09 -3.39 -18.34
C SER A 184 -14.56 -3.60 -18.32
N ILE A 185 -14.04 -4.36 -17.34
CA ILE A 185 -12.64 -4.82 -17.38
C ILE A 185 -12.46 -5.82 -18.54
N GLN A 186 -11.65 -5.44 -19.55
CA GLN A 186 -11.31 -6.33 -20.67
C GLN A 186 -10.61 -7.61 -20.19
N ASN A 187 -10.82 -8.73 -20.89
CA ASN A 187 -10.23 -10.03 -20.52
C ASN A 187 -8.70 -9.98 -20.39
N SER A 188 -8.01 -9.26 -21.28
CA SER A 188 -6.55 -9.05 -21.22
C SER A 188 -6.10 -8.41 -19.91
N VAL A 189 -6.88 -7.45 -19.40
CA VAL A 189 -6.61 -6.73 -18.15
C VAL A 189 -6.91 -7.59 -16.94
N LYS A 190 -7.95 -8.43 -17.00
CA LYS A 190 -8.23 -9.42 -15.96
C LYS A 190 -7.04 -10.39 -15.81
N ILE A 191 -6.53 -10.94 -16.92
CA ILE A 191 -5.36 -11.83 -16.93
C ILE A 191 -4.14 -11.15 -16.30
N LEU A 192 -3.89 -9.88 -16.66
CA LEU A 192 -2.79 -9.11 -16.07
C LEU A 192 -2.98 -8.89 -14.56
N ASN A 193 -4.20 -8.60 -14.09
CA ASN A 193 -4.49 -8.43 -12.67
C ASN A 193 -4.32 -9.75 -11.89
N TYR A 194 -4.72 -10.89 -12.48
CA TYR A 194 -4.47 -12.22 -11.93
C TYR A 194 -2.98 -12.49 -11.77
N PHE A 195 -2.22 -12.30 -12.86
CA PHE A 195 -0.77 -12.51 -12.86
C PHE A 195 -0.06 -11.65 -11.81
N ILE A 196 -0.34 -10.34 -11.77
CA ILE A 196 0.26 -9.42 -10.79
C ILE A 196 -0.10 -9.80 -9.36
N SER A 197 -1.37 -10.13 -9.09
CA SER A 197 -1.81 -10.46 -7.73
C SER A 197 -1.16 -11.76 -7.23
N ILE A 198 -1.11 -12.81 -8.06
CA ILE A 198 -0.43 -14.06 -7.72
C ILE A 198 1.07 -13.81 -7.49
N LEU A 199 1.71 -13.03 -8.37
CA LEU A 199 3.13 -12.70 -8.24
C LEU A 199 3.41 -12.01 -6.89
N ILE A 200 2.61 -11.01 -6.51
CA ILE A 200 2.78 -10.27 -5.26
C ILE A 200 2.61 -11.20 -4.05
N ILE A 201 1.58 -12.05 -4.05
CA ILE A 201 1.34 -13.01 -2.95
C ILE A 201 2.52 -13.97 -2.81
N VAL A 202 2.98 -14.56 -3.92
CA VAL A 202 4.10 -15.52 -3.91
C VAL A 202 5.38 -14.85 -3.42
N VAL A 203 5.74 -13.70 -3.99
CA VAL A 203 6.97 -12.98 -3.62
C VAL A 203 6.93 -12.53 -2.16
N ALA A 204 5.81 -11.96 -1.68
CA ALA A 204 5.65 -11.55 -0.29
C ALA A 204 5.82 -12.74 0.66
N THR A 205 5.20 -13.89 0.35
CA THR A 205 5.26 -15.09 1.18
C THR A 205 6.66 -15.69 1.21
N VAL A 206 7.30 -15.85 0.04
CA VAL A 206 8.64 -16.43 -0.07
C VAL A 206 9.67 -15.55 0.65
N LEU A 207 9.68 -14.24 0.41
CA LEU A 207 10.63 -13.35 1.07
C LEU A 207 10.43 -13.30 2.58
N THR A 208 9.18 -13.33 3.05
CA THR A 208 8.88 -13.38 4.50
C THR A 208 9.38 -14.68 5.12
N ALA A 209 9.17 -15.83 4.46
CA ALA A 209 9.68 -17.11 4.93
C ALA A 209 11.21 -17.13 5.00
N LEU A 210 11.90 -16.65 3.96
CA LEU A 210 13.36 -16.54 3.93
C LEU A 210 13.88 -15.63 5.05
N GLN A 211 13.29 -14.46 5.23
CA GLN A 211 13.67 -13.52 6.29
C GLN A 211 13.45 -14.08 7.69
N THR A 212 12.32 -14.78 7.90
CA THR A 212 12.03 -15.46 9.17
C THR A 212 13.05 -16.56 9.46
N ASN A 213 13.46 -17.33 8.44
CA ASN A 213 14.51 -18.35 8.58
C ASN A 213 15.86 -17.73 8.96
N VAL A 214 16.27 -16.64 8.29
CA VAL A 214 17.51 -15.91 8.61
C VAL A 214 17.48 -15.41 10.06
N LEU A 215 16.39 -14.76 10.48
CA LEU A 215 16.25 -14.29 11.86
C LEU A 215 16.28 -15.44 12.87
N ARG A 216 15.65 -16.57 12.55
CA ARG A 216 15.67 -17.78 13.40
C ARG A 216 17.08 -18.35 13.56
N VAL A 217 17.88 -18.39 12.49
CA VAL A 217 19.29 -18.82 12.54
C VAL A 217 20.11 -17.85 13.39
N LEU A 218 19.95 -16.53 13.17
CA LEU A 218 20.62 -15.49 13.94
C LEU A 218 20.27 -15.53 15.42
N TYR A 219 18.99 -15.75 15.75
CA TYR A 219 18.54 -15.87 17.13
C TYR A 219 19.24 -17.02 17.87
N ARG A 220 19.37 -18.20 17.23
CA ARG A 220 20.10 -19.34 17.81
C ARG A 220 21.58 -19.02 18.00
N LYS A 221 22.22 -18.36 17.03
CA LYS A 221 23.65 -17.98 17.11
C LYS A 221 23.91 -16.86 18.13
N HIS A 222 22.96 -15.95 18.31
CA HIS A 222 23.04 -14.89 19.31
C HIS A 222 22.91 -15.44 20.73
N HIS A 223 22.02 -16.40 20.96
CA HIS A 223 21.91 -17.12 22.24
C HIS A 223 23.21 -17.86 22.62
N GLN A 224 24.01 -18.25 21.62
CA GLN A 224 25.32 -18.86 21.83
C GLN A 224 26.46 -17.84 22.06
N GLY A 225 26.17 -16.53 22.03
CA GLY A 225 27.15 -15.46 22.29
C GLY A 225 28.04 -15.07 21.10
N ILE A 226 27.76 -15.56 19.89
CA ILE A 226 28.70 -15.51 18.74
C ILE A 226 28.37 -14.36 17.74
N THR A 227 27.35 -13.53 17.98
CA THR A 227 26.83 -12.57 16.97
C THR A 227 26.73 -11.13 17.46
N SER A 228 27.09 -10.18 16.59
CA SER A 228 26.94 -8.73 16.79
C SER A 228 25.47 -8.33 16.97
N GLN A 229 25.18 -7.57 18.04
CA GLN A 229 23.84 -7.02 18.32
C GLN A 229 23.31 -6.11 17.17
N GLN A 230 24.22 -5.55 16.37
CA GLN A 230 23.88 -4.69 15.23
C GLN A 230 23.26 -5.48 14.06
N ASP A 231 23.78 -6.67 13.76
CA ASP A 231 23.27 -7.52 12.67
C ASP A 231 21.86 -8.04 12.98
N PHE A 232 21.63 -8.45 14.24
CA PHE A 232 20.30 -8.86 14.70
C PHE A 232 19.28 -7.72 14.59
N GLY A 233 19.66 -6.50 15.01
CA GLY A 233 18.79 -5.33 14.90
C GLY A 233 18.46 -4.95 13.44
N ALA A 234 19.43 -5.09 12.52
CA ALA A 234 19.21 -4.82 11.10
C ALA A 234 18.25 -5.85 10.46
N GLN A 235 18.39 -7.13 10.82
CA GLN A 235 17.54 -8.20 10.30
C GLN A 235 16.13 -8.17 10.91
N LEU A 236 16.00 -7.76 12.18
CA LEU A 236 14.70 -7.50 12.80
C LEU A 236 13.93 -6.39 12.08
N LYS A 237 14.61 -5.29 11.70
CA LYS A 237 14.01 -4.23 10.87
C LYS A 237 13.57 -4.76 9.50
N SER A 238 14.39 -5.60 8.88
CA SER A 238 14.03 -6.27 7.61
C SER A 238 12.77 -7.14 7.75
N LEU A 239 12.63 -7.87 8.86
CA LEU A 239 11.42 -8.64 9.15
C LEU A 239 10.18 -7.75 9.28
N PHE A 240 10.28 -6.56 9.90
CA PHE A 240 9.16 -5.63 9.95
C PHE A 240 8.65 -5.24 8.56
N PHE A 241 9.54 -4.95 7.60
CA PHE A 241 9.13 -4.71 6.20
C PHE A 241 8.45 -5.93 5.58
N ALA A 242 8.94 -7.13 5.85
CA ALA A 242 8.31 -8.37 5.37
C ALA A 242 6.90 -8.55 5.94
N LEU A 243 6.71 -8.31 7.24
CA LEU A 243 5.41 -8.38 7.90
C LEU A 243 4.43 -7.34 7.34
N ILE A 244 4.90 -6.12 7.04
CA ILE A 244 4.08 -5.09 6.41
C ILE A 244 3.59 -5.55 5.03
N MET A 245 4.42 -6.20 4.21
CA MET A 245 3.95 -6.78 2.94
C MET A 245 2.84 -7.80 3.14
N VAL A 246 3.01 -8.69 4.13
CA VAL A 246 2.01 -9.74 4.42
C VAL A 246 0.70 -9.13 4.90
N VAL A 247 0.75 -8.19 5.83
CA VAL A 247 -0.47 -7.61 6.44
C VAL A 247 -1.16 -6.63 5.51
N CYS A 248 -0.40 -5.82 4.77
CA CYS A 248 -0.96 -4.73 3.96
C CYS A 248 -1.29 -5.16 2.53
N PHE A 249 -0.52 -6.06 1.89
CA PHE A 249 -0.70 -6.35 0.46
C PHE A 249 -1.39 -7.68 0.18
N ILE A 250 -1.08 -8.75 0.93
CA ILE A 250 -1.67 -10.07 0.66
C ILE A 250 -3.21 -10.05 0.76
N PRO A 251 -3.85 -9.47 1.81
CA PRO A 251 -5.31 -9.47 1.91
C PRO A 251 -6.00 -8.80 0.72
N TYR A 252 -5.46 -7.66 0.28
CA TYR A 252 -5.98 -6.96 -0.91
C TYR A 252 -5.83 -7.81 -2.16
N HIS A 253 -4.65 -8.38 -2.43
CA HIS A 253 -4.44 -9.18 -3.63
C HIS A 253 -5.24 -10.49 -3.61
N MET A 254 -5.40 -11.13 -2.45
CA MET A 254 -6.27 -12.30 -2.30
C MET A 254 -7.73 -11.93 -2.62
N PHE A 255 -8.22 -10.82 -2.06
CA PHE A 255 -9.57 -10.35 -2.35
C PHE A 255 -9.74 -9.93 -3.82
N ARG A 256 -8.71 -9.31 -4.41
CA ARG A 256 -8.70 -8.87 -5.80
C ARG A 256 -8.92 -10.03 -6.77
N LEU A 257 -8.36 -11.20 -6.49
CA LEU A 257 -8.58 -12.42 -7.30
C LEU A 257 -10.07 -12.79 -7.34
N TYR A 258 -10.76 -12.72 -6.19
CA TYR A 258 -12.19 -12.99 -6.09
C TYR A 258 -13.05 -11.89 -6.72
N TYR A 259 -12.65 -10.63 -6.55
CA TYR A 259 -13.34 -9.46 -7.08
C TYR A 259 -13.42 -9.45 -8.62
N LEU A 260 -12.40 -9.93 -9.33
CA LEU A 260 -12.35 -9.91 -10.82
C LEU A 260 -13.46 -10.74 -11.49
N GLU A 261 -14.07 -11.66 -10.74
CA GLU A 261 -15.20 -12.48 -11.17
C GLU A 261 -16.56 -11.85 -10.82
N ASN A 262 -16.63 -11.02 -9.77
CA ASN A 262 -17.85 -10.47 -9.19
C ASN A 262 -17.77 -8.94 -8.99
N THR A 263 -17.49 -8.20 -10.06
CA THR A 263 -17.07 -6.78 -9.99
C THR A 263 -18.16 -5.81 -9.50
N GLU A 264 -19.44 -6.07 -9.78
CA GLU A 264 -20.53 -5.12 -9.50
C GLU A 264 -20.93 -5.06 -8.02
N GLU A 265 -20.94 -6.19 -7.31
CA GLU A 265 -21.39 -6.24 -5.91
C GLU A 265 -20.28 -5.95 -4.89
N LEU A 266 -19.01 -6.04 -5.30
CA LEU A 266 -17.86 -6.05 -4.39
C LEU A 266 -16.96 -4.82 -4.51
N GLN A 267 -17.35 -3.80 -5.29
CA GLN A 267 -16.55 -2.59 -5.49
C GLN A 267 -16.20 -1.89 -4.18
N GLY A 268 -17.18 -1.65 -3.31
CA GLY A 268 -16.96 -0.98 -2.02
C GLY A 268 -16.00 -1.74 -1.11
N VAL A 269 -16.09 -3.08 -1.11
CA VAL A 269 -15.19 -3.95 -0.34
C VAL A 269 -13.77 -3.92 -0.92
N ASN A 270 -13.62 -3.94 -2.25
CA ASN A 270 -12.33 -3.81 -2.93
C ASN A 270 -11.64 -2.50 -2.55
N GLU A 271 -12.36 -1.38 -2.55
CA GLU A 271 -11.79 -0.08 -2.14
C GLU A 271 -11.36 -0.09 -0.67
N VAL A 272 -12.10 -0.74 0.23
CA VAL A 272 -11.69 -0.87 1.64
C VAL A 272 -10.40 -1.66 1.76
N PHE A 273 -10.28 -2.82 1.11
CA PHE A 273 -9.02 -3.57 1.12
C PHE A 273 -7.86 -2.79 0.48
N LEU A 274 -8.13 -2.05 -0.59
CA LEU A 274 -7.14 -1.18 -1.22
C LEU A 274 -6.71 -0.04 -0.28
N ALA A 275 -7.63 0.54 0.50
CA ALA A 275 -7.29 1.54 1.51
C ALA A 275 -6.42 0.95 2.62
N LEU A 276 -6.65 -0.30 3.03
CA LEU A 276 -5.82 -0.97 4.03
C LEU A 276 -4.35 -1.13 3.61
N THR A 277 -4.07 -1.23 2.29
CA THR A 277 -2.68 -1.32 1.82
C THR A 277 -1.86 -0.08 2.18
N THR A 278 -2.53 1.07 2.38
CA THR A 278 -1.91 2.37 2.61
C THR A 278 -1.38 2.56 4.04
N PHE A 279 -1.75 1.67 4.96
CA PHE A 279 -1.12 1.59 6.29
C PHE A 279 0.36 1.20 6.21
N ASN A 280 0.85 0.74 5.06
CA ASN A 280 2.27 0.56 4.84
C ASN A 280 3.08 1.85 5.06
N CYS A 281 2.49 3.05 4.99
CA CYS A 281 3.11 4.32 5.38
C CYS A 281 3.62 4.37 6.83
N LEU A 282 3.15 3.46 7.70
CA LEU A 282 3.64 3.31 9.08
C LEU A 282 5.03 2.65 9.15
N ASP A 283 5.52 2.09 8.05
CA ASP A 283 6.86 1.52 7.95
C ASP A 283 7.97 2.52 8.30
N MET A 284 7.74 3.81 8.10
CA MET A 284 8.64 4.88 8.49
C MET A 284 8.92 4.89 10.00
N LEU A 285 7.98 4.38 10.81
CA LEU A 285 8.18 4.23 12.25
C LEU A 285 9.27 3.20 12.59
N THR A 286 9.53 2.22 11.71
CA THR A 286 10.57 1.21 11.92
C THR A 286 11.99 1.81 11.89
N PHE A 287 12.15 3.00 11.31
CA PHE A 287 13.42 3.73 11.31
C PHE A 287 13.67 4.48 12.62
N LEU A 288 12.66 4.69 13.49
CA LEU A 288 12.88 5.15 14.85
C LEU A 288 13.68 4.08 15.60
N GLY A 289 14.98 4.31 15.76
CA GLY A 289 15.83 3.43 16.56
C GLY A 289 15.43 3.44 18.04
N ARG A 290 15.84 2.42 18.80
CA ARG A 290 15.67 2.33 20.27
C ARG A 290 16.07 3.61 21.01
N ARG A 291 17.10 4.32 20.53
CA ARG A 291 17.57 5.60 21.10
C ARG A 291 16.58 6.76 20.93
N THR A 292 15.92 6.86 19.77
CA THR A 292 14.96 7.94 19.49
C THR A 292 13.62 7.71 20.18
N CYS A 293 13.17 6.45 20.27
CA CYS A 293 11.97 6.11 21.06
C CYS A 293 12.15 6.45 22.55
N TYR A 294 13.36 6.24 23.10
CA TYR A 294 13.69 6.62 24.47
C TYR A 294 13.75 8.15 24.67
N MET A 295 14.31 8.88 23.70
CA MET A 295 14.29 10.35 23.73
C MET A 295 12.86 10.91 23.61
N PHE A 296 12.02 10.34 22.74
CA PHE A 296 10.63 10.77 22.58
C PHE A 296 9.79 10.48 23.83
N PHE A 297 9.93 9.28 24.41
CA PHE A 297 9.29 8.97 25.69
C PHE A 297 9.73 9.95 26.77
N LYS A 298 11.02 10.29 26.83
CA LYS A 298 11.55 11.30 27.77
C LYS A 298 11.07 12.73 27.48
N LEU A 299 10.86 13.10 26.21
CA LEU A 299 10.30 14.40 25.80
C LEU A 299 8.81 14.51 26.14
N CYS A 300 8.02 13.46 25.88
CA CYS A 300 6.61 13.39 26.30
C CYS A 300 6.47 13.40 27.82
N LEU A 301 7.39 12.74 28.55
CA LEU A 301 7.38 12.73 30.02
C LEU A 301 7.80 14.07 30.64
N ASN A 302 8.55 14.90 29.91
CA ASN A 302 8.99 16.23 30.37
C ASN A 302 8.03 17.36 29.95
N THR A 303 7.00 17.06 29.15
CA THR A 303 6.00 18.03 28.68
C THR A 303 4.60 17.79 29.29
N ALA A 304 4.47 16.79 30.16
CA ALA A 304 3.32 16.54 31.03
C ALA A 304 3.68 16.94 32.47
#